data_AF-A0A7Z9VPH1-F1
#
_entry.id   AF-A0A7Z9VPH1-F1
#
_cell.length_a   1.000
_cell.length_b   1.000
_cell.length_c   1.000
_cell.angle_alpha   90.00
_cell.angle_beta   90.00
_cell.angle_gamma   90.00
#
_symmetry.space_group_name_H-M   'P 1'
#
loop_
_entity.id
_entity.type
_entity.pdbx_description
1 polymer ?
#
loop_
_entity_poly.entity_id
_entity_poly.type
_entity_poly.pdbx_seq_one_letter_code
_entity_poly.pdbx_strand_id
1 'polypeptide(L)'
;MNSDYVRGSGSEPDINQLFVHQDVMKEVLLLQDRIPIYLESFRRTLDKTEIEPDIDIGWHCKNPHECDAFDYCWRKQRQIPEYSVFNIFPLTKKSKALELYKQGIISVKDIPSDMELTGPQQFAVDSFKYLKENKLEGFYNATYISLVSL
;
A
#
# COMPACT_ATOMS: atom_id res chain seq x y z
N MET A 1 -17.43 7.01 27.03
CA MET A 1 -18.91 7.02 27.09
C MET A 1 -19.32 7.05 28.54
N ASN A 2 -20.41 7.76 28.86
CA ASN A 2 -21.00 7.71 30.20
C ASN A 2 -21.81 6.41 30.33
N SER A 3 -21.39 5.50 31.20
CA SER A 3 -22.07 4.21 31.42
C SER A 3 -23.44 4.35 32.05
N ASP A 4 -23.69 5.48 32.71
CA ASP A 4 -24.88 5.72 33.52
C ASP A 4 -25.94 6.52 32.75
N TYR A 5 -25.68 6.80 31.47
CA TYR A 5 -26.61 7.53 30.62
C TYR A 5 -27.89 6.72 30.36
N VAL A 6 -29.03 7.31 30.70
CA VAL A 6 -30.35 6.79 30.35
C VAL A 6 -30.96 7.68 29.27
N ARG A 7 -31.33 7.07 28.14
CA ARG A 7 -31.95 7.80 27.03
C ARG A 7 -33.32 8.33 27.44
N GLY A 8 -33.53 9.64 27.30
CA GLY A 8 -34.83 10.27 27.49
C GLY A 8 -35.85 9.90 26.40
N SER A 9 -37.10 10.32 26.57
CA SER A 9 -38.20 10.05 25.63
C SER A 9 -38.17 10.87 24.33
N GLY A 10 -37.18 11.74 24.15
CA GLY A 10 -36.99 12.52 22.92
C GLY A 10 -36.40 11.71 21.77
N SER A 11 -36.53 12.22 20.55
CA SER A 11 -35.97 11.59 19.34
C SER A 11 -34.44 11.59 19.33
N GLU A 12 -33.83 12.63 19.88
CA GLU A 12 -32.37 12.85 19.87
C GLU A 12 -31.73 12.58 21.24
N PRO A 13 -30.52 11.99 21.28
CA PRO A 13 -29.78 11.78 22.53
C PRO A 13 -29.18 13.10 23.05
N ASP A 14 -29.23 13.29 24.37
CA ASP A 14 -28.50 14.37 25.04
C ASP A 14 -26.99 14.07 25.04
N ILE A 15 -26.27 14.69 24.11
CA ILE A 15 -24.83 14.52 23.92
C ILE A 15 -24.04 14.91 25.16
N ASN A 16 -24.50 15.91 25.92
CA ASN A 16 -23.79 16.37 27.12
C ASN A 16 -23.82 15.33 28.24
N GLN A 17 -24.87 14.51 28.30
CA GLN A 17 -25.00 13.42 29.26
C GLN A 17 -24.48 12.09 28.73
N LEU A 18 -24.52 11.86 27.42
CA LEU A 18 -24.06 10.63 26.77
C LEU A 18 -22.54 10.43 26.89
N PHE A 19 -21.77 11.52 26.91
CA PHE A 19 -20.32 11.49 26.97
C PHE A 19 -19.76 12.07 28.27
N VAL A 20 -18.75 11.39 28.81
CA VAL A 20 -17.90 11.95 29.86
C VAL A 20 -16.94 12.94 29.22
N HIS A 21 -16.92 14.16 29.73
CA HIS A 21 -15.98 15.18 29.31
C HIS A 21 -14.72 15.07 30.18
N GLN A 22 -13.58 14.85 29.53
CA GLN A 22 -12.29 14.81 30.19
C GLN A 22 -11.47 16.00 29.72
N ASP A 23 -11.04 16.85 30.65
CA ASP A 23 -10.04 17.86 30.36
C ASP A 23 -8.70 17.17 30.13
N VAL A 24 -8.10 17.44 28.96
CA VAL A 24 -6.81 16.91 28.52
C VAL A 24 -5.79 18.01 28.24
N MET A 25 -6.05 19.23 28.72
CA MET A 25 -5.21 20.41 28.45
C MET A 25 -3.75 20.18 28.86
N LYS A 26 -3.53 19.58 30.04
CA LYS A 26 -2.17 19.35 30.55
C LYS A 26 -1.41 18.37 29.66
N GLU A 27 -2.05 17.29 29.24
CA GLU A 27 -1.49 16.27 28.35
C GLU A 27 -1.15 16.86 26.99
N VAL A 28 -2.04 17.69 26.43
CA VAL A 28 -1.82 18.36 25.14
C VAL A 28 -0.67 19.37 25.24
N LEU A 29 -0.57 20.15 26.31
CA LEU A 29 0.54 21.09 26.52
C LEU A 29 1.88 20.36 26.59
N LEU A 30 1.95 19.21 27.26
CA LEU A 30 3.18 18.39 27.32
C LEU A 30 3.58 17.82 25.95
N LEU A 31 2.65 17.66 25.01
CA LEU A 31 2.98 17.23 23.64
C LEU A 31 3.63 18.35 22.81
N GLN A 32 3.41 19.62 23.16
CA GLN A 32 3.95 20.76 22.41
C GLN A 32 5.48 20.82 22.45
N ASP A 33 6.11 20.32 23.52
CA ASP A 33 7.57 20.25 23.65
C ASP A 33 8.22 19.42 22.52
N ARG A 34 7.44 18.56 21.85
CA ARG A 34 7.91 17.77 20.69
C ARG A 34 7.88 18.57 19.38
N ILE A 35 7.15 19.67 19.29
CA ILE A 35 7.01 20.46 18.06
C ILE A 35 8.38 20.93 17.54
N PRO A 36 9.26 21.55 18.36
CA PRO A 36 10.58 21.96 17.89
C PRO A 36 11.43 20.78 17.37
N ILE A 37 11.32 19.61 18.01
CA ILE A 37 12.05 18.39 17.62
C ILE A 37 11.60 17.92 16.23
N TYR A 38 10.29 17.86 15.97
CA TYR A 38 9.76 17.47 14.67
C TYR A 38 10.06 18.50 13.58
N LEU A 39 9.95 19.80 13.88
CA LEU A 39 10.30 20.86 12.93
C LEU A 39 11.76 20.78 12.49
N GLU A 40 12.66 20.53 13.43
CA GLU A 40 14.08 20.33 13.13
C GLU A 40 14.32 19.08 12.28
N SER A 41 13.63 17.98 12.57
CA SER A 41 13.68 16.76 11.75
C SER A 41 13.21 17.00 10.30
N PHE A 42 12.12 17.74 10.13
CA PHE A 42 11.60 18.09 8.81
C PHE A 42 12.56 18.98 8.04
N ARG A 43 13.14 20.02 8.67
CA ARG A 43 14.16 20.86 8.05
C ARG A 43 15.34 20.05 7.55
N ARG A 44 15.91 19.18 8.40
CA ARG A 44 17.03 18.30 8.01
C ARG A 44 16.71 17.36 6.86
N THR A 45 15.46 16.93 6.75
CA THR A 45 15.00 16.09 5.65
C THR A 45 14.92 16.92 4.36
N LEU A 46 14.35 18.11 4.44
CA LEU A 46 14.19 19.02 3.30
C LEU A 46 15.52 19.60 2.81
N ASP A 47 16.53 19.76 3.68
CA ASP A 47 17.87 20.23 3.30
C ASP A 47 18.62 19.22 2.41
N LYS A 48 18.16 17.96 2.34
CA LYS A 48 18.77 16.87 1.56
C LYS A 48 18.00 16.61 0.27
N THR A 49 17.79 17.64 -0.56
CA THR A 49 16.98 17.53 -1.79
C THR A 49 17.56 16.57 -2.83
N GLU A 50 18.89 16.41 -2.86
CA GLU A 50 19.58 15.59 -3.88
C GLU A 50 19.82 14.15 -3.44
N ILE A 51 19.57 13.82 -2.17
CA ILE A 51 19.89 12.50 -1.60
C ILE A 51 18.60 11.75 -1.36
N GLU A 52 18.35 10.76 -2.21
CA GLU A 52 17.24 9.84 -2.04
C GLU A 52 17.49 8.87 -0.87
N PRO A 53 16.45 8.49 -0.11
CA PRO A 53 16.57 7.41 0.87
C PRO A 53 17.02 6.10 0.21
N ASP A 54 17.99 5.41 0.82
CA ASP A 54 18.41 4.07 0.41
C ASP A 54 17.38 3.02 0.87
N ILE A 55 16.23 3.01 0.20
CA ILE A 55 15.14 2.08 0.43
C ILE A 55 14.66 1.49 -0.90
N ASP A 56 14.58 0.17 -0.96
CA ASP A 56 14.14 -0.53 -2.17
C ASP A 56 12.65 -0.89 -2.12
N ILE A 57 12.09 -1.39 -3.21
CA ILE A 57 10.68 -1.77 -3.30
C ILE A 57 10.28 -2.75 -2.20
N GLY A 58 9.21 -2.43 -1.48
CA GLY A 58 8.82 -3.18 -0.28
C GLY A 58 7.36 -3.00 0.13
N TRP A 59 6.99 -3.63 1.25
CA TRP A 59 5.64 -3.54 1.82
C TRP A 59 5.16 -2.11 2.09
N HIS A 60 6.09 -1.20 2.40
CA HIS A 60 5.78 0.22 2.64
C HIS A 60 5.23 0.92 1.38
N CYS A 61 5.42 0.37 0.17
CA CYS A 61 4.89 0.97 -1.05
C CYS A 61 3.35 0.99 -1.10
N LYS A 62 2.67 0.11 -0.34
CA LYS A 62 1.20 0.00 -0.32
C LYS A 62 0.58 -0.07 1.07
N ASN A 63 1.36 0.22 2.13
CA ASN A 63 0.87 0.12 3.51
C ASN A 63 1.32 1.31 4.38
N PRO A 64 0.40 1.96 5.11
CA PRO A 64 -1.05 1.67 5.20
C PRO A 64 -1.83 2.10 3.96
N HIS A 65 -1.24 2.98 3.14
CA HIS A 65 -1.77 3.44 1.87
C HIS A 65 -0.67 3.39 0.80
N GLU A 66 -1.00 3.68 -0.44
CA GLU A 66 -0.02 3.79 -1.52
C GLU A 66 0.99 4.90 -1.21
N CYS A 67 2.27 4.62 -1.46
CA CYS A 67 3.35 5.57 -1.24
C CYS A 67 3.32 6.67 -2.31
N ASP A 68 3.47 7.94 -1.91
CA ASP A 68 3.48 9.08 -2.84
C ASP A 68 4.57 9.01 -3.92
N ALA A 69 5.65 8.27 -3.65
CA ALA A 69 6.75 8.06 -4.59
C ALA A 69 6.59 6.80 -5.47
N PHE A 70 5.44 6.12 -5.42
CA PHE A 70 5.22 4.82 -6.09
C PHE A 70 5.64 4.84 -7.56
N ASP A 71 5.08 5.77 -8.36
CA ASP A 71 5.38 5.87 -9.79
C ASP A 71 6.86 6.13 -10.07
N TYR A 72 7.49 6.97 -9.27
CA TYR A 72 8.90 7.29 -9.44
C TYR A 72 9.77 6.07 -9.15
N CYS A 73 9.63 5.44 -7.98
CA CYS A 73 10.45 4.29 -7.61
C CYS A 73 10.18 3.09 -8.54
N TRP A 74 8.90 2.76 -8.78
CA TRP A 74 8.53 1.57 -9.54
C TRP A 74 8.83 1.70 -11.02
N ARG A 75 8.34 2.77 -11.68
CA ARG A 75 8.39 2.88 -13.14
C ARG A 75 9.67 3.56 -13.61
N LYS A 76 10.10 4.65 -12.95
CA LYS A 76 11.25 5.43 -13.42
C LYS A 76 12.57 4.82 -12.97
N GLN A 77 12.72 4.48 -11.70
CA GLN A 77 14.00 3.98 -11.19
C GLN A 77 14.22 2.50 -11.42
N ARG A 78 13.22 1.67 -11.08
CA ARG A 78 13.33 0.21 -11.15
C ARG A 78 12.81 -0.39 -12.44
N GLN A 79 12.15 0.42 -13.28
CA GLN A 79 11.60 0.00 -14.57
C GLN A 79 10.70 -1.24 -14.45
N ILE A 80 9.97 -1.34 -13.33
CA ILE A 80 9.02 -2.43 -13.10
C ILE A 80 7.87 -2.26 -14.09
N PRO A 81 7.57 -3.27 -14.93
CA PRO A 81 6.46 -3.22 -15.86
C PRO A 81 5.12 -3.05 -15.14
N GLU A 82 4.15 -2.41 -15.78
CA GLU A 82 2.80 -2.21 -15.23
C GLU A 82 2.13 -3.53 -14.83
N TYR A 83 2.38 -4.59 -15.61
CA TYR A 83 2.02 -5.96 -15.26
C TYR A 83 3.28 -6.80 -14.97
N SER A 84 3.46 -7.15 -13.70
CA SER A 84 4.67 -7.75 -13.12
C SER A 84 4.31 -8.85 -12.12
N VAL A 85 5.32 -9.45 -11.48
CA VAL A 85 5.10 -10.41 -10.38
C VAL A 85 4.24 -9.85 -9.25
N PHE A 86 4.21 -8.53 -9.07
CA PHE A 86 3.37 -7.87 -8.06
C PHE A 86 1.87 -7.84 -8.39
N ASN A 87 1.50 -8.23 -9.63
CA ASN A 87 0.11 -8.45 -10.03
C ASN A 87 -0.33 -9.91 -9.82
N ILE A 88 0.64 -10.84 -9.76
CA ILE A 88 0.39 -12.28 -9.56
C ILE A 88 0.39 -12.63 -8.06
N PHE A 89 1.30 -12.01 -7.31
CA PHE A 89 1.46 -12.25 -5.88
C PHE A 89 1.15 -10.97 -5.09
N PRO A 90 0.35 -11.07 -4.00
CA PRO A 90 0.03 -9.90 -3.20
C PRO A 90 1.30 -9.32 -2.58
N LEU A 91 1.42 -8.01 -2.54
CA LEU A 91 2.49 -7.34 -1.82
C LEU A 91 2.17 -7.36 -0.31
N THR A 92 2.92 -8.11 0.49
CA THR A 92 2.76 -8.25 1.95
C THR A 92 4.14 -8.19 2.61
N LYS A 93 4.22 -8.09 3.95
CA LYS A 93 5.51 -8.10 4.67
C LYS A 93 6.38 -9.32 4.37
N LYS A 94 5.77 -10.45 4.01
CA LYS A 94 6.44 -11.72 3.66
C LYS A 94 5.94 -12.23 2.32
N SER A 95 5.80 -11.35 1.32
CA SER A 95 5.25 -11.78 0.04
C SER A 95 6.26 -12.46 -0.85
N LYS A 96 5.77 -13.49 -1.55
CA LYS A 96 6.48 -14.11 -2.66
C LYS A 96 6.87 -13.12 -3.75
N ALA A 97 6.06 -12.09 -3.98
CA ALA A 97 6.36 -11.01 -4.93
C ALA A 97 7.72 -10.35 -4.64
N LEU A 98 8.01 -10.05 -3.37
CA LEU A 98 9.27 -9.43 -2.96
C LEU A 98 10.45 -10.40 -3.04
N GLU A 99 10.23 -11.69 -2.76
CA GLU A 99 11.25 -12.71 -2.97
C GLU A 99 11.66 -12.81 -4.44
N LEU A 100 10.68 -12.92 -5.35
CA LEU A 100 10.91 -13.01 -6.78
C LEU A 100 11.58 -11.75 -7.33
N TYR A 101 11.11 -10.58 -6.91
CA TYR A 101 11.72 -9.30 -7.26
C TYR A 101 13.21 -9.25 -6.89
N LYS A 102 13.57 -9.66 -5.66
CA LYS A 102 14.97 -9.72 -5.20
C LYS A 102 15.82 -10.74 -5.95
N GLN A 103 15.19 -11.75 -6.56
CA GLN A 103 15.86 -12.72 -7.44
C GLN A 103 15.98 -12.20 -8.89
N GLY A 104 15.52 -10.99 -9.19
CA GLY A 104 15.51 -10.42 -10.54
C GLY A 104 14.34 -10.88 -11.40
N ILE A 105 13.41 -11.66 -10.84
CA ILE A 105 12.20 -12.12 -11.53
C ILE A 105 11.14 -11.04 -11.36
N ILE A 106 11.12 -10.10 -12.30
CA ILE A 106 10.22 -8.93 -12.26
C ILE A 106 9.03 -9.11 -13.21
N SER A 107 9.27 -9.57 -14.44
CA SER A 107 8.21 -9.77 -15.41
C SER A 107 7.51 -11.11 -15.21
N VAL A 108 6.20 -11.15 -15.48
CA VAL A 108 5.40 -12.38 -15.39
C VAL A 108 5.93 -13.48 -16.32
N LYS A 109 6.53 -13.13 -17.46
CA LYS A 109 7.17 -14.10 -18.37
C LYS A 109 8.36 -14.83 -17.75
N ASP A 110 9.03 -14.22 -16.77
CA ASP A 110 10.26 -14.73 -16.18
C ASP A 110 9.96 -15.66 -14.97
N ILE A 111 8.69 -15.84 -14.62
CA ILE A 111 8.27 -16.80 -13.59
C ILE A 111 8.59 -18.23 -14.07
N PRO A 112 9.38 -19.01 -13.31
CA PRO A 112 9.74 -20.39 -13.62
C PRO A 112 8.50 -21.27 -13.84
N SER A 113 8.56 -22.14 -14.84
CA SER A 113 7.45 -23.04 -15.19
C SER A 113 7.21 -24.15 -14.18
N ASP A 114 8.22 -24.49 -13.38
CA ASP A 114 8.18 -25.50 -12.32
C ASP A 114 7.75 -24.93 -10.96
N MET A 115 7.46 -23.62 -10.89
CA MET A 115 6.97 -22.99 -9.67
C MET A 115 5.55 -23.46 -9.36
N GLU A 116 5.32 -23.90 -8.13
CA GLU A 116 3.98 -24.21 -7.66
C GLU A 116 3.14 -22.92 -7.53
N LEU A 117 2.09 -22.82 -8.34
CA LEU A 117 1.14 -21.72 -8.36
C LEU A 117 -0.25 -22.22 -7.99
N THR A 118 -1.04 -21.37 -7.34
CA THR A 118 -2.48 -21.62 -7.20
C THR A 118 -3.18 -21.54 -8.55
N GLY A 119 -4.35 -22.18 -8.69
CA GLY A 119 -5.13 -22.15 -9.95
C GLY A 119 -5.31 -20.75 -10.54
N PRO A 120 -5.75 -19.73 -9.76
CA PRO A 120 -5.87 -18.36 -10.25
C PRO A 120 -4.55 -17.73 -10.70
N GLN A 121 -3.44 -18.00 -9.99
CA GLN A 121 -2.12 -17.50 -10.36
C GLN A 121 -1.60 -18.15 -11.64
N GLN A 122 -1.75 -19.46 -11.76
CA GLN A 122 -1.38 -20.20 -12.96
C GLN A 122 -2.15 -19.67 -14.17
N PHE A 123 -3.46 -19.52 -14.04
CA PHE A 123 -4.30 -18.93 -15.08
C PHE A 123 -3.83 -17.53 -15.50
N ALA A 124 -3.46 -16.68 -14.54
CA ALA A 124 -2.97 -15.34 -14.83
C ALA A 124 -1.62 -15.34 -15.58
N VAL A 125 -0.70 -16.21 -15.17
CA VAL A 125 0.60 -16.37 -15.83
C VAL A 125 0.44 -16.91 -17.26
N ASP A 126 -0.38 -17.94 -17.45
CA ASP A 126 -0.60 -18.57 -18.75
C ASP A 126 -1.30 -17.62 -19.72
N SER A 127 -2.33 -16.90 -19.23
CA SER A 127 -3.02 -15.88 -20.01
C SER A 127 -2.06 -14.77 -20.45
N PHE A 128 -1.19 -14.30 -19.56
CA PHE A 128 -0.19 -13.29 -19.89
C PHE A 128 0.79 -13.77 -20.98
N LYS A 129 1.30 -15.00 -20.84
CA LYS A 129 2.23 -15.61 -21.81
C LYS A 129 1.58 -15.76 -23.18
N TYR A 130 0.36 -16.31 -23.22
CA TYR A 130 -0.42 -16.46 -24.45
C TYR A 130 -0.66 -15.13 -25.17
N LEU A 131 -1.14 -14.10 -24.45
CA LEU A 131 -1.40 -12.78 -25.06
C LEU A 131 -0.13 -12.14 -25.62
N LYS A 132 1.00 -12.31 -24.92
CA LYS A 132 2.29 -11.75 -25.33
C LYS A 132 2.85 -12.43 -26.58
N GLU A 133 2.78 -13.76 -26.65
CA GLU A 133 3.20 -14.54 -27.81
C GLU A 133 2.38 -14.18 -29.06
N ASN A 134 1.08 -13.93 -28.89
CA ASN A 134 0.17 -13.56 -29.98
C ASN A 134 0.14 -12.04 -30.27
N LYS A 135 1.01 -11.24 -29.62
CA LYS A 135 1.13 -9.77 -29.79
C LYS A 135 -0.19 -9.01 -29.59
N LEU A 136 -1.03 -9.48 -28.67
CA LEU A 136 -2.34 -8.89 -28.37
C LEU A 136 -2.24 -7.79 -27.30
N GLU A 137 -1.32 -6.83 -27.51
CA GLU A 137 -0.93 -5.81 -26.51
C GLU A 137 -2.02 -4.82 -26.08
N GLY A 138 -3.17 -4.78 -26.76
CA GLY A 138 -4.31 -3.92 -26.42
C GLY A 138 -5.33 -4.51 -25.43
N PHE A 139 -5.26 -5.80 -25.09
CA PHE A 139 -6.28 -6.47 -24.27
C PHE A 139 -5.96 -6.51 -22.77
N TYR A 140 -4.76 -6.09 -22.36
CA TYR A 140 -4.26 -6.19 -20.98
C TYR A 140 -5.11 -5.43 -19.95
N ASN A 141 -5.73 -4.30 -20.35
CA ASN A 141 -6.44 -3.41 -19.41
C ASN A 141 -7.96 -3.66 -19.34
N ALA A 142 -8.56 -4.31 -20.33
CA ALA A 142 -10.02 -4.42 -20.45
C ALA A 142 -10.62 -5.68 -19.79
N THR A 143 -9.86 -6.77 -19.71
CA THR A 143 -10.35 -8.07 -19.18
C THR A 143 -10.01 -8.32 -17.72
N TYR A 144 -9.03 -7.60 -17.13
CA TYR A 144 -8.60 -7.84 -15.75
C TYR A 144 -9.41 -7.07 -14.69
N ILE A 145 -9.96 -5.90 -15.02
CA ILE A 145 -10.82 -5.13 -14.09
C ILE A 145 -12.12 -5.89 -13.79
N SER A 146 -12.62 -6.68 -14.74
CA SER A 146 -13.88 -7.42 -14.61
C SER A 146 -13.75 -8.79 -13.92
N LEU A 147 -12.57 -9.40 -13.86
CA LEU A 147 -12.38 -10.73 -13.26
C LEU A 147 -11.84 -10.72 -11.82
N VAL A 148 -11.20 -9.64 -11.38
CA VAL A 148 -10.67 -9.51 -9.99
C VAL A 148 -11.66 -8.77 -9.06
N SER A 149 -12.80 -8.34 -9.59
CA SER A 149 -13.89 -7.68 -8.85
C SER A 149 -15.01 -8.64 -8.42
N LEU A 150 -14.78 -9.95 -8.47
CA LEU A 150 -15.66 -11.02 -7.97
C LEU A 150 -14.88 -11.94 -7.03
#